data_AF-A0A941ZNB4-F1
#
_entry.id   AF-A0A941ZNB4-F1
#
_cell.length_a   1.000
_cell.length_b   1.000
_cell.length_c   1.000
_cell.angle_alpha   90.00
_cell.angle_beta   90.00
_cell.angle_gamma   90.00
#
_symmetry.space_group_name_H-M   'P 1'
#
loop_
_entity.id
_entity.type
_entity.pdbx_description
1 polymer ?
#
loop_
_entity_poly.entity_id
_entity_poly.type
_entity_poly.pdbx_seq_one_letter_code
_entity_poly.pdbx_strand_id
1 'polypeptide(L)'
;MERNPQPGYCSRVVALVLVMLAPLAGLMLLHDSPIRQDQAYHAYADARTFLGVQSFANIASNALFLLCGAAGLRWCHRHPDCGARRAWQVFFAGVALVFLGSAYYHAAPADHSLAWDRLPMAVAFMALFSALLSEHLDNLREILLLVAAVLAGIASVFWWRYSGDLRLYIWVQGAPLLAIPYLVAAFPARYTHRHYLLYGFGLYVLAKIAEFHDHQTYTLTAGLVSGHTLKHLLAGSAVFCIYRMLQQRRQSLTPVASSQ
;
A
#
# COMPACT_ATOMS: atom_id res chain seq x y z
N MET A 1 -34.94 -11.10 15.60
CA MET A 1 -34.71 -9.73 16.09
C MET A 1 -33.98 -8.96 15.00
N GLU A 2 -34.73 -8.27 14.15
CA GLU A 2 -34.20 -7.32 13.17
C GLU A 2 -33.53 -6.18 13.94
N ARG A 3 -32.24 -5.95 13.69
CA ARG A 3 -31.49 -4.83 14.29
C ARG A 3 -31.44 -3.70 13.28
N ASN A 4 -31.83 -2.50 13.73
CA ASN A 4 -31.88 -1.29 12.92
C ASN A 4 -30.47 -0.90 12.44
N PRO A 5 -30.28 -0.48 11.17
CA PRO A 5 -28.99 0.02 10.69
C PRO A 5 -28.50 1.20 11.53
N GLN A 6 -27.17 1.30 11.73
CA GLN A 6 -26.60 2.46 12.42
C GLN A 6 -26.98 3.76 11.70
N PRO A 7 -27.43 4.79 12.42
CA PRO A 7 -27.81 6.05 11.80
C PRO A 7 -26.62 6.63 10.98
N GLY A 8 -26.89 6.90 9.70
CA GLY A 8 -25.91 7.46 8.77
C GLY A 8 -24.96 6.47 8.10
N TYR A 9 -25.14 5.14 8.23
CA TYR A 9 -24.30 4.15 7.53
C TYR A 9 -24.25 4.38 6.01
N CYS A 10 -25.42 4.50 5.35
CA CYS A 10 -25.48 4.77 3.92
C CYS A 10 -24.71 6.05 3.52
N SER A 11 -24.86 7.13 4.29
CA SER A 11 -24.15 8.39 4.04
C SER A 11 -22.63 8.22 4.16
N ARG A 12 -22.15 7.45 5.14
CA ARG A 12 -20.72 7.14 5.31
C ARG A 12 -20.17 6.30 4.16
N VAL A 13 -20.95 5.36 3.65
CA VAL A 13 -20.57 4.54 2.48
C VAL A 13 -20.54 5.40 1.21
N VAL A 14 -21.54 6.26 0.98
CA VAL A 14 -21.55 7.18 -0.16
C VAL A 14 -20.34 8.11 -0.10
N ALA A 15 -20.05 8.71 1.06
CA ALA A 15 -18.88 9.55 1.22
C ALA A 15 -17.57 8.77 1.04
N LEU A 16 -17.47 7.50 1.46
CA LEU A 16 -16.31 6.65 1.15
C LEU A 16 -16.12 6.51 -0.36
N VAL A 17 -17.19 6.19 -1.09
CA VAL A 17 -17.15 6.03 -2.55
C VAL A 17 -16.71 7.34 -3.21
N LEU A 18 -17.20 8.49 -2.76
CA LEU A 18 -16.78 9.79 -3.27
C LEU A 18 -15.30 10.07 -2.98
N VAL A 19 -14.82 9.81 -1.76
CA VAL A 19 -13.41 9.97 -1.39
C VAL A 19 -12.51 9.06 -2.24
N MET A 20 -12.99 7.88 -2.64
CA MET A 20 -12.24 6.97 -3.52
C MET A 20 -12.30 7.38 -5.00
N LEU A 21 -13.46 7.75 -5.54
CA LEU A 21 -13.66 7.95 -6.98
C LEU A 21 -13.39 9.39 -7.43
N ALA A 22 -13.61 10.40 -6.59
CA ALA A 22 -13.38 11.79 -6.97
C ALA A 22 -11.92 12.09 -7.34
N PRO A 23 -10.89 11.56 -6.65
CA PRO A 23 -9.50 11.73 -7.07
C PRO A 23 -9.20 11.08 -8.43
N LEU A 24 -9.76 9.90 -8.70
CA LEU A 24 -9.61 9.25 -10.01
C LEU A 24 -10.26 10.09 -11.11
N ALA A 25 -11.50 10.55 -10.89
CA ALA A 25 -12.18 11.43 -11.81
C ALA A 25 -11.39 12.73 -12.03
N GLY A 26 -10.85 13.34 -10.96
CA GLY A 26 -9.98 14.51 -11.05
C GLY A 26 -8.72 14.25 -11.89
N LEU A 27 -8.04 13.11 -11.70
CA LEU A 27 -6.89 12.72 -12.53
C LEU A 27 -7.28 12.56 -14.01
N MET A 28 -8.47 12.01 -14.30
CA MET A 28 -8.90 11.77 -15.68
C MET A 28 -9.45 13.02 -16.38
N LEU A 29 -10.17 13.87 -15.65
CA LEU A 29 -10.89 15.02 -16.20
C LEU A 29 -10.10 16.33 -16.15
N LEU A 30 -9.16 16.48 -15.20
CA LEU A 30 -8.39 17.71 -15.02
C LEU A 30 -6.99 17.65 -15.62
N HIS A 31 -6.55 16.48 -16.11
CA HIS A 31 -5.30 16.33 -16.84
C HIS A 31 -5.58 15.95 -18.29
N ASP A 32 -5.40 16.92 -19.19
CA ASP A 32 -5.66 16.78 -20.62
C ASP A 32 -4.72 15.78 -21.32
N SER A 33 -3.58 15.45 -20.71
CA SER A 33 -2.60 14.51 -21.25
C SER A 33 -2.26 13.39 -20.26
N PRO A 34 -1.86 12.21 -20.76
CA PRO A 34 -1.35 11.13 -19.92
C PRO A 34 -0.25 11.58 -18.98
N ILE A 35 -0.31 11.16 -17.71
CA ILE A 35 0.79 11.40 -16.77
C ILE A 35 1.89 10.38 -17.09
N ARG A 36 2.97 10.84 -17.72
CA ARG A 36 4.08 9.97 -18.12
C ARG A 36 5.01 9.66 -16.96
N GLN A 37 5.75 8.56 -17.10
CA GLN A 37 6.85 8.24 -16.21
C GLN A 37 7.98 9.26 -16.39
N ASP A 38 8.27 10.03 -15.34
CA ASP A 38 9.48 10.84 -15.29
C ASP A 38 10.71 9.94 -15.33
N GLN A 39 11.60 10.16 -16.30
CA GLN A 39 12.80 9.36 -16.48
C GLN A 39 13.88 9.69 -15.43
N ALA A 40 13.82 10.88 -14.81
CA ALA A 40 14.67 11.21 -13.66
C ALA A 40 14.40 10.29 -12.46
N TYR A 41 13.25 9.61 -12.43
CA TYR A 41 12.90 8.60 -11.42
C TYR A 41 13.90 7.43 -11.37
N HIS A 42 14.64 7.17 -12.45
CA HIS A 42 15.68 6.14 -12.50
C HIS A 42 17.05 6.60 -11.98
N ALA A 43 17.23 7.90 -11.77
CA ALA A 43 18.51 8.49 -11.40
C ALA A 43 18.66 8.62 -9.88
N TYR A 44 19.08 7.53 -9.23
CA TYR A 44 19.31 7.51 -7.78
C TYR A 44 20.48 8.40 -7.36
N ALA A 45 20.34 9.03 -6.19
CA ALA A 45 21.42 9.79 -5.56
C ALA A 45 22.58 8.90 -5.11
N ASP A 46 22.27 7.74 -4.52
CA ASP A 46 23.26 6.74 -4.14
C ASP A 46 23.31 5.60 -5.15
N ALA A 47 24.22 5.71 -6.12
CA ALA A 47 24.51 4.69 -7.11
C ALA A 47 25.76 3.86 -6.77
N ARG A 48 26.27 3.94 -5.53
CA ARG A 48 27.52 3.27 -5.14
C ARG A 48 27.39 1.76 -5.22
N THR A 49 28.48 1.13 -5.63
CA THR A 49 28.61 -0.32 -5.66
C THR A 49 29.24 -0.80 -4.37
N PHE A 50 28.64 -1.80 -3.74
CA PHE A 50 29.22 -2.49 -2.59
C PHE A 50 29.02 -4.00 -2.75
N LEU A 51 30.04 -4.81 -2.40
CA LEU A 51 30.05 -6.26 -2.61
C LEU A 51 29.71 -6.71 -4.06
N GLY A 52 30.07 -5.88 -5.05
CA GLY A 52 29.79 -6.15 -6.47
C GLY A 52 28.35 -5.84 -6.92
N VAL A 53 27.52 -5.29 -6.03
CA VAL A 53 26.12 -4.93 -6.31
C VAL A 53 25.99 -3.42 -6.44
N GLN A 54 25.52 -2.94 -7.59
CA GLN A 54 25.22 -1.52 -7.83
C GLN A 54 24.00 -1.08 -7.01
N SER A 55 24.00 0.16 -6.52
CA SER A 55 22.92 0.71 -5.69
C SER A 55 22.63 -0.16 -4.46
N PHE A 56 23.68 -0.74 -3.86
CA PHE A 56 23.55 -1.75 -2.80
C PHE A 56 22.67 -1.29 -1.64
N ALA A 57 22.81 -0.04 -1.20
CA ALA A 57 22.02 0.52 -0.10
C ALA A 57 20.52 0.52 -0.42
N ASN A 58 20.13 0.81 -1.66
CA ASN A 58 18.72 0.78 -2.10
C ASN A 58 18.17 -0.66 -2.09
N ILE A 59 18.97 -1.66 -2.47
CA ILE A 59 18.56 -3.08 -2.41
C ILE A 59 18.48 -3.56 -0.96
N ALA A 60 19.51 -3.31 -0.16
CA ALA A 60 19.61 -3.78 1.22
C ALA A 60 18.51 -3.18 2.11
N SER A 61 18.21 -1.89 1.95
CA SER A 61 17.15 -1.20 2.71
C SER A 61 15.74 -1.75 2.43
N ASN A 62 15.54 -2.43 1.31
CA ASN A 62 14.28 -3.10 0.98
C ASN A 62 14.07 -4.40 1.81
N ALA A 63 15.11 -4.99 2.42
CA ALA A 63 14.99 -6.26 3.14
C ALA A 63 13.88 -6.27 4.22
N LEU A 64 13.54 -5.11 4.80
CA LEU A 64 12.45 -5.00 5.76
C LEU A 64 11.08 -5.40 5.18
N PHE A 65 10.83 -5.19 3.88
CA PHE A 65 9.63 -5.67 3.20
C PHE A 65 9.58 -7.19 3.16
N LEU A 66 10.68 -7.87 2.81
CA LEU A 66 10.74 -9.34 2.83
C LEU A 66 10.49 -9.88 4.24
N LEU A 67 11.16 -9.31 5.25
CA LEU A 67 11.01 -9.75 6.64
C LEU A 67 9.57 -9.58 7.15
N CYS A 68 8.97 -8.41 6.94
CA CYS A 68 7.60 -8.14 7.37
C CYS A 68 6.57 -8.94 6.57
N GLY A 69 6.77 -9.08 5.26
CA GLY A 69 5.93 -9.89 4.37
C GLY A 69 5.92 -11.37 4.79
N ALA A 70 7.10 -11.96 4.99
CA ALA A 70 7.20 -13.36 5.43
C ALA A 70 6.59 -13.56 6.84
N ALA A 71 6.90 -12.66 7.78
CA ALA A 71 6.38 -12.74 9.14
C ALA A 71 4.84 -12.60 9.19
N GLY A 72 4.28 -11.65 8.44
CA GLY A 72 2.84 -11.44 8.35
C GLY A 72 2.11 -12.58 7.67
N LEU A 73 2.64 -13.11 6.55
CA LEU A 73 2.06 -14.26 5.86
C LEU A 73 2.02 -15.50 6.78
N ARG A 74 3.12 -15.77 7.49
CA ARG A 74 3.20 -16.84 8.49
C ARG A 74 2.20 -16.64 9.63
N TRP A 75 2.02 -15.41 10.08
CA TRP A 75 1.04 -15.09 11.12
C TRP A 75 -0.39 -15.34 10.64
N CYS A 76 -0.77 -14.85 9.46
CA CYS A 76 -2.11 -15.07 8.87
C CYS A 76 -2.39 -16.55 8.57
N HIS A 77 -1.36 -17.33 8.26
CA HIS A 77 -1.51 -18.78 8.10
C HIS A 77 -1.92 -19.45 9.41
N ARG A 78 -1.34 -19.03 10.54
CA ARG A 78 -1.59 -19.59 11.88
C ARG A 78 -2.85 -19.08 12.58
N HIS A 79 -3.43 -17.99 12.10
CA HIS A 79 -4.61 -17.36 12.69
C HIS A 79 -5.75 -17.33 11.66
N PRO A 80 -6.46 -18.46 11.46
CA PRO A 80 -7.51 -18.56 10.43
C PRO A 80 -8.67 -17.58 10.66
N ASP A 81 -8.92 -17.20 11.91
CA ASP A 81 -10.04 -16.33 12.30
C ASP A 81 -9.65 -14.84 12.38
N CYS A 82 -8.51 -14.46 11.80
CA CYS A 82 -8.04 -13.08 11.88
C CYS A 82 -8.95 -12.06 11.18
N GLY A 83 -9.92 -12.47 10.38
CA GLY A 83 -10.78 -11.58 9.58
C GLY A 83 -10.05 -11.01 8.36
N ALA A 84 -10.74 -10.90 7.23
CA ALA A 84 -10.16 -10.53 5.94
C ALA A 84 -8.86 -11.30 5.60
N ARG A 85 -8.82 -12.59 5.97
CA ARG A 85 -7.59 -13.40 6.00
C ARG A 85 -6.93 -13.48 4.62
N ARG A 86 -7.71 -13.71 3.57
CA ARG A 86 -7.18 -13.87 2.20
C ARG A 86 -6.58 -12.56 1.73
N ALA A 87 -7.25 -11.44 2.02
CA ALA A 87 -6.72 -10.12 1.70
C ALA A 87 -5.41 -9.84 2.44
N TRP A 88 -5.30 -10.15 3.73
CA TRP A 88 -4.03 -10.01 4.46
C TRP A 88 -2.93 -10.96 3.95
N GLN A 89 -3.26 -12.20 3.58
CA GLN A 89 -2.30 -13.13 2.99
C GLN A 89 -1.74 -12.59 1.67
N VAL A 90 -2.60 -12.11 0.78
CA VAL A 90 -2.18 -11.53 -0.50
C VAL A 90 -1.41 -10.23 -0.29
N PHE A 91 -1.79 -9.39 0.69
CA PHE A 91 -1.04 -8.20 1.07
C PHE A 91 0.40 -8.54 1.45
N PHE A 92 0.60 -9.44 2.43
CA PHE A 92 1.94 -9.79 2.88
C PHE A 92 2.76 -10.56 1.85
N ALA A 93 2.12 -11.40 1.03
CA ALA A 93 2.78 -12.05 -0.09
C ALA A 93 3.25 -11.01 -1.13
N GLY A 94 2.38 -10.06 -1.49
CA GLY A 94 2.72 -8.95 -2.36
C GLY A 94 3.90 -8.14 -1.80
N VAL A 95 3.87 -7.77 -0.52
CA VAL A 95 4.97 -7.06 0.13
C VAL A 95 6.28 -7.86 0.11
N ALA A 96 6.25 -9.17 0.36
CA ALA A 96 7.47 -9.98 0.25
C ALA A 96 8.03 -10.00 -1.18
N LEU A 97 7.15 -9.99 -2.19
CA LEU A 97 7.53 -9.93 -3.60
C LEU A 97 8.04 -8.54 -4.03
N VAL A 98 7.66 -7.45 -3.34
CA VAL A 98 8.22 -6.11 -3.57
C VAL A 98 9.74 -6.14 -3.40
N PHE A 99 10.27 -6.92 -2.45
CA PHE A 99 11.72 -7.07 -2.31
C PHE A 99 12.38 -7.58 -3.59
N LEU A 100 11.83 -8.61 -4.20
CA LEU A 100 12.39 -9.19 -5.42
C LEU A 100 12.25 -8.23 -6.62
N GLY A 101 11.05 -7.65 -6.80
CA GLY A 101 10.78 -6.71 -7.88
C GLY A 101 11.63 -5.45 -7.80
N SER A 102 11.73 -4.87 -6.60
CA SER A 102 12.55 -3.68 -6.37
C SER A 102 14.04 -3.97 -6.45
N ALA A 103 14.52 -5.11 -5.96
CA ALA A 103 15.92 -5.49 -6.12
C ALA A 103 16.31 -5.61 -7.60
N TYR A 104 15.45 -6.23 -8.42
CA TYR A 104 15.64 -6.28 -9.87
C TYR A 104 15.64 -4.88 -10.50
N TYR A 105 14.71 -4.02 -10.10
CA TYR A 105 14.66 -2.63 -10.56
C TYR A 105 15.93 -1.83 -10.19
N HIS A 106 16.41 -1.92 -8.96
CA HIS A 106 17.62 -1.21 -8.51
C HIS A 106 18.89 -1.71 -9.19
N ALA A 107 18.94 -3.00 -9.55
CA ALA A 107 20.06 -3.58 -10.26
C ALA A 107 20.09 -3.19 -11.76
N ALA A 108 18.94 -2.88 -12.36
CA ALA A 108 18.84 -2.48 -13.76
C ALA A 108 17.75 -1.41 -13.97
N PRO A 109 17.96 -0.15 -13.55
CA PRO A 109 16.90 0.86 -13.51
C PRO A 109 16.39 1.23 -14.92
N ALA A 110 15.13 0.91 -15.20
CA ALA A 110 14.41 1.28 -16.42
C ALA A 110 12.90 1.12 -16.21
N ASP A 111 12.07 1.68 -17.09
CA ASP A 111 10.62 1.50 -17.00
C ASP A 111 10.19 0.01 -17.02
N HIS A 112 10.91 -0.82 -17.77
CA HIS A 112 10.65 -2.26 -17.84
C HIS A 112 10.83 -2.94 -16.47
N SER A 113 11.97 -2.71 -15.82
CA SER A 113 12.27 -3.31 -14.52
C SER A 113 11.46 -2.65 -13.39
N LEU A 114 11.13 -1.37 -13.51
CA LEU A 114 10.19 -0.66 -12.62
C LEU A 114 8.79 -1.29 -12.63
N ALA A 115 8.35 -1.84 -13.77
CA ALA A 115 7.09 -2.57 -13.83
C ALA A 115 7.06 -3.75 -12.86
N TRP A 116 8.18 -4.44 -12.71
CA TRP A 116 8.33 -5.58 -11.81
C TRP A 116 8.41 -5.18 -10.33
N ASP A 117 8.80 -3.94 -10.02
CA ASP A 117 8.65 -3.37 -8.67
C ASP A 117 7.20 -2.96 -8.40
N ARG A 118 6.57 -2.27 -9.36
CA ARG A 118 5.20 -1.75 -9.24
C ARG A 118 4.14 -2.84 -9.19
N LEU A 119 4.33 -3.95 -9.87
CA LEU A 119 3.36 -5.05 -9.93
C LEU A 119 3.07 -5.65 -8.53
N PRO A 120 4.05 -6.14 -7.75
CA PRO A 120 3.81 -6.64 -6.40
C PRO A 120 3.33 -5.52 -5.45
N MET A 121 3.77 -4.26 -5.66
CA MET A 121 3.22 -3.12 -4.92
C MET A 121 1.72 -2.93 -5.18
N ALA A 122 1.28 -2.97 -6.44
CA ALA A 122 -0.12 -2.82 -6.81
C ALA A 122 -0.99 -3.94 -6.21
N VAL A 123 -0.50 -5.18 -6.24
CA VAL A 123 -1.15 -6.33 -5.60
C VAL A 123 -1.27 -6.09 -4.09
N ALA A 124 -0.19 -5.65 -3.43
CA ALA A 124 -0.20 -5.36 -2.00
C ALA A 124 -1.19 -4.24 -1.65
N PHE A 125 -1.15 -3.10 -2.34
CA PHE A 125 -2.06 -1.98 -2.09
C PHE A 125 -3.52 -2.37 -2.26
N MET A 126 -3.86 -3.11 -3.32
CA MET A 126 -5.23 -3.55 -3.55
C MET A 126 -5.68 -4.61 -2.55
N ALA A 127 -4.78 -5.49 -2.10
CA ALA A 127 -5.10 -6.43 -1.04
C ALA A 127 -5.29 -5.74 0.32
N LEU A 128 -4.49 -4.72 0.64
CA LEU A 128 -4.70 -3.86 1.81
C LEU A 128 -6.05 -3.15 1.72
N PHE A 129 -6.39 -2.57 0.57
CA PHE A 129 -7.69 -1.92 0.35
C PHE A 129 -8.85 -2.90 0.58
N SER A 130 -8.79 -4.10 -0.01
CA SER A 130 -9.81 -5.12 0.17
C SER A 130 -9.93 -5.57 1.62
N ALA A 131 -8.82 -5.67 2.35
CA ALA A 131 -8.83 -5.99 3.78
C ALA A 131 -9.52 -4.88 4.60
N LEU A 132 -9.16 -3.62 4.36
CA LEU A 132 -9.75 -2.46 5.03
C LEU A 132 -11.27 -2.40 4.81
N LEU A 133 -11.73 -2.56 3.56
CA LEU A 133 -13.15 -2.56 3.24
C LEU A 133 -13.88 -3.74 3.87
N SER A 134 -13.34 -4.96 3.75
CA SER A 134 -13.99 -6.17 4.27
C SER A 134 -14.11 -6.18 5.81
N GLU A 135 -13.24 -5.44 6.50
CA GLU A 135 -13.31 -5.32 7.97
C GLU A 135 -14.25 -4.22 8.47
N HIS A 136 -14.55 -3.20 7.65
CA HIS A 136 -15.35 -2.03 8.06
C HIS A 136 -16.73 -1.96 7.41
N LEU A 137 -16.94 -2.61 6.27
CA LEU A 137 -18.22 -2.66 5.57
C LEU A 137 -18.87 -4.04 5.71
N ASP A 138 -20.17 -4.04 5.96
CA ASP A 138 -20.94 -5.27 6.08
C ASP A 138 -21.23 -5.90 4.71
N ASN A 139 -21.51 -7.21 4.70
CA ASN A 139 -21.95 -7.99 3.53
C ASN A 139 -20.99 -8.06 2.33
N LEU A 140 -19.75 -7.59 2.48
CA LEU A 140 -18.75 -7.73 1.43
C LEU A 140 -18.25 -9.18 1.31
N ARG A 141 -18.27 -9.69 0.07
CA ARG A 141 -17.64 -10.95 -0.28
C ARG A 141 -16.14 -10.72 -0.46
N GLU A 142 -15.38 -10.90 0.61
CA GLU A 142 -13.92 -10.66 0.67
C GLU A 142 -13.20 -11.15 -0.59
N ILE A 143 -13.39 -12.41 -0.98
CA ILE A 143 -12.68 -13.03 -2.11
C ILE A 143 -13.01 -12.33 -3.44
N LEU A 144 -14.28 -12.00 -3.67
CA LEU A 144 -14.69 -11.33 -4.91
C LEU A 144 -14.09 -9.92 -4.98
N LEU A 145 -14.15 -9.17 -3.89
CA LEU A 145 -13.54 -7.84 -3.79
C LEU A 145 -12.03 -7.90 -3.98
N LEU A 146 -11.37 -8.86 -3.33
CA LEU A 146 -9.92 -9.07 -3.44
C LEU A 146 -9.51 -9.36 -4.88
N VAL A 147 -10.19 -10.30 -5.54
CA VAL A 147 -9.89 -10.65 -6.94
C VAL A 147 -10.10 -9.44 -7.84
N ALA A 148 -11.24 -8.75 -7.74
CA ALA A 148 -11.53 -7.58 -8.56
C ALA A 148 -10.50 -6.45 -8.35
N ALA A 149 -10.17 -6.12 -7.09
CA ALA A 149 -9.21 -5.08 -6.76
C ALA A 149 -7.80 -5.44 -7.23
N VAL A 150 -7.34 -6.67 -7.01
CA VAL A 150 -6.01 -7.12 -7.45
C VAL A 150 -5.90 -7.12 -8.97
N LEU A 151 -6.93 -7.58 -9.69
CA LEU A 151 -6.96 -7.50 -11.15
C LEU A 151 -6.90 -6.06 -11.65
N ALA A 152 -7.63 -5.14 -11.01
CA ALA A 152 -7.54 -3.71 -11.32
C ALA A 152 -6.12 -3.15 -11.07
N GLY A 153 -5.49 -3.55 -9.96
CA GLY A 153 -4.10 -3.21 -9.63
C GLY A 153 -3.12 -3.68 -10.71
N ILE A 154 -3.19 -4.97 -11.09
CA ILE A 154 -2.37 -5.57 -12.13
C ILE A 154 -2.60 -4.88 -13.48
N ALA A 155 -3.87 -4.68 -13.86
CA ALA A 155 -4.26 -4.01 -15.10
C ALA A 155 -3.71 -2.58 -15.16
N SER A 156 -3.68 -1.85 -14.04
CA SER A 156 -3.13 -0.49 -14.00
C SER A 156 -1.64 -0.43 -14.38
N VAL A 157 -0.85 -1.44 -13.97
CA VAL A 157 0.58 -1.51 -14.28
C VAL A 157 0.79 -1.85 -15.76
N PHE A 158 0.05 -2.81 -16.29
CA PHE A 158 0.11 -3.16 -17.71
C PHE A 158 -0.40 -2.03 -18.60
N TRP A 159 -1.46 -1.33 -18.18
CA TRP A 159 -1.96 -0.16 -18.86
C TRP A 159 -0.90 0.93 -18.93
N TRP A 160 -0.21 1.23 -17.83
CA TRP A 160 0.92 2.15 -17.84
C TRP A 160 2.01 1.71 -18.81
N ARG A 161 2.39 0.43 -18.81
CA ARG A 161 3.43 -0.09 -19.73
C ARG A 161 3.03 -0.01 -21.20
N TYR A 162 1.75 -0.15 -21.51
CA TYR A 162 1.22 -0.08 -22.87
C TYR A 162 1.02 1.36 -23.35
N SER A 163 0.39 2.20 -22.52
CA SER A 163 -0.06 3.56 -22.90
C SER A 163 0.91 4.68 -22.49
N GLY A 164 1.82 4.40 -21.56
CA GLY A 164 2.65 5.40 -20.88
C GLY A 164 1.93 6.19 -19.80
N ASP A 165 0.65 5.90 -19.50
CA ASP A 165 -0.18 6.68 -18.57
C ASP A 165 -0.20 6.10 -17.15
N LEU A 166 0.25 6.87 -16.17
CA LEU A 166 0.33 6.49 -14.75
C LEU A 166 -0.95 6.71 -13.96
N ARG A 167 -1.95 7.43 -14.48
CA ARG A 167 -3.10 7.88 -13.66
C ARG A 167 -3.81 6.75 -12.93
N LEU A 168 -4.04 5.61 -13.60
CA LEU A 168 -4.63 4.43 -12.97
C LEU A 168 -3.75 3.85 -11.86
N TYR A 169 -2.44 3.77 -12.08
CA TYR A 169 -1.50 3.26 -11.09
C TYR A 169 -1.37 4.21 -9.88
N ILE A 170 -1.36 5.53 -10.12
CA ILE A 170 -1.38 6.56 -9.07
C ILE A 170 -2.60 6.36 -8.17
N TRP A 171 -3.78 6.14 -8.77
CA TRP A 171 -4.98 5.86 -8.00
C TRP A 171 -4.89 4.56 -7.21
N VAL A 172 -4.38 3.47 -7.82
CA VAL A 172 -4.16 2.18 -7.14
C VAL A 172 -3.25 2.35 -5.91
N GLN A 173 -2.20 3.15 -6.01
CA GLN A 173 -1.33 3.44 -4.87
C GLN A 173 -2.01 4.34 -3.83
N GLY A 174 -2.81 5.31 -4.26
CA GLY A 174 -3.45 6.31 -3.40
C GLY A 174 -4.72 5.86 -2.69
N ALA A 175 -5.54 5.00 -3.31
CA ALA A 175 -6.86 4.61 -2.78
C ALA A 175 -6.81 4.01 -1.36
N PRO A 176 -5.91 3.07 -1.03
CA PRO A 176 -5.81 2.54 0.33
C PRO A 176 -5.39 3.63 1.34
N LEU A 177 -4.54 4.57 0.93
CA LEU A 177 -4.04 5.65 1.79
C LEU A 177 -5.12 6.69 2.10
N LEU A 178 -6.05 6.92 1.16
CA LEU A 178 -7.24 7.73 1.39
C LEU A 178 -8.27 6.98 2.25
N ALA A 179 -8.39 5.66 2.06
CA ALA A 179 -9.35 4.84 2.78
C ALA A 179 -9.02 4.74 4.27
N ILE A 180 -7.75 4.60 4.64
CA ILE A 180 -7.31 4.49 6.04
C ILE A 180 -7.87 5.61 6.95
N PRO A 181 -7.55 6.90 6.73
CA PRO A 181 -8.00 7.96 7.62
C PRO A 181 -9.54 8.07 7.63
N TYR A 182 -10.17 7.91 6.47
CA TYR A 182 -11.62 7.98 6.37
C TYR A 182 -12.30 6.84 7.14
N LEU A 183 -11.88 5.58 6.96
CA LEU A 183 -12.46 4.43 7.64
C LEU A 183 -12.26 4.50 9.15
N VAL A 184 -11.07 4.91 9.60
CA VAL A 184 -10.78 5.09 11.03
C VAL A 184 -11.66 6.18 11.66
N ALA A 185 -11.94 7.27 10.93
CA ALA A 185 -12.78 8.36 11.42
C ALA A 185 -14.29 8.05 11.34
N ALA A 186 -14.75 7.47 10.24
CA ALA A 186 -16.18 7.37 9.92
C ALA A 186 -16.84 6.07 10.36
N PHE A 187 -16.10 4.96 10.49
CA PHE A 187 -16.67 3.65 10.83
C PHE A 187 -16.31 3.20 12.25
N PRO A 188 -17.20 2.46 12.93
CA PRO A 188 -16.89 1.87 14.23
C PRO A 188 -15.75 0.86 14.11
N ALA A 189 -14.94 0.73 15.16
CA ALA A 189 -13.83 -0.20 15.18
C ALA A 189 -14.32 -1.64 15.37
N ARG A 190 -14.17 -2.49 14.36
CA ARG A 190 -14.38 -3.94 14.51
C ARG A 190 -13.28 -4.61 15.31
N TYR A 191 -12.07 -4.08 15.21
CA TYR A 191 -10.89 -4.55 15.90
C TYR A 191 -10.21 -3.42 16.67
N THR A 192 -9.65 -3.75 17.83
CA THR A 192 -8.76 -2.86 18.60
C THR A 192 -7.48 -2.55 17.82
N HIS A 193 -6.67 -1.59 18.31
CA HIS A 193 -5.35 -1.25 17.74
C HIS A 193 -5.34 -0.69 16.31
N ARG A 194 -6.49 -0.32 15.73
CA ARG A 194 -6.57 0.31 14.40
C ARG A 194 -5.75 1.61 14.25
N HIS A 195 -5.33 2.26 15.34
CA HIS A 195 -4.44 3.42 15.30
C HIS A 195 -3.08 3.11 14.67
N TYR A 196 -2.65 1.84 14.66
CA TYR A 196 -1.45 1.42 13.92
C TYR A 196 -1.58 1.63 12.40
N LEU A 197 -2.81 1.66 11.85
CA LEU A 197 -3.02 2.05 10.45
C LEU A 197 -2.63 3.52 10.23
N LEU A 198 -2.89 4.39 11.21
CA LEU A 198 -2.50 5.81 11.15
C LEU A 198 -0.98 5.97 11.27
N TYR A 199 -0.33 5.17 12.13
CA TYR A 199 1.15 5.14 12.19
C TYR A 199 1.75 4.69 10.86
N GLY A 200 1.22 3.61 10.28
CA GLY A 200 1.65 3.13 8.96
C GLY A 200 1.42 4.17 7.86
N PHE A 201 0.25 4.82 7.85
CA PHE A 201 -0.05 5.92 6.94
C PHE A 201 0.97 7.07 7.07
N GLY A 202 1.23 7.54 8.30
CA GLY A 202 2.21 8.60 8.54
C GLY A 202 3.62 8.23 8.07
N LEU A 203 4.08 7.01 8.38
CA LEU A 203 5.37 6.50 7.92
C LEU A 203 5.45 6.41 6.39
N TYR A 204 4.38 6.00 5.71
CA TYR A 204 4.35 5.95 4.26
C TYR A 204 4.37 7.35 3.63
N VAL A 205 3.66 8.33 4.21
CA VAL A 205 3.74 9.73 3.78
C VAL A 205 5.17 10.25 3.92
N LEU A 206 5.82 9.98 5.05
CA LEU A 206 7.23 10.33 5.25
C LEU A 206 8.15 9.62 4.23
N ALA A 207 7.84 8.37 3.86
CA ALA A 207 8.59 7.66 2.82
C ALA A 207 8.48 8.35 1.45
N LYS A 208 7.30 8.85 1.08
CA LYS A 208 7.10 9.61 -0.18
C LYS A 208 7.83 10.96 -0.16
N ILE A 209 7.88 11.63 1.00
CA ILE A 209 8.68 12.84 1.18
C ILE A 209 10.17 12.52 1.02
N ALA A 210 10.67 11.46 1.66
CA ALA A 210 12.05 11.02 1.54
C ALA A 210 12.42 10.66 0.08
N GLU A 211 11.52 9.98 -0.64
CA GLU A 211 11.67 9.68 -2.06
C GLU A 211 11.82 10.95 -2.91
N PHE A 212 10.96 11.95 -2.67
CA PHE A 212 11.01 13.21 -3.41
C PHE A 212 12.32 13.98 -3.15
N HIS A 213 12.87 13.87 -1.94
CA HIS A 213 14.10 14.53 -1.52
C HIS A 213 15.33 13.61 -1.56
N ASP A 214 15.41 12.68 -2.53
CA ASP A 214 16.48 11.68 -2.60
C ASP A 214 17.89 12.30 -2.57
N HIS A 215 18.19 13.13 -3.57
CA HIS A 215 19.48 13.82 -3.74
C HIS A 215 19.77 14.82 -2.62
N GLN A 216 18.75 15.54 -2.16
CA GLN A 216 18.90 16.50 -1.07
C GLN A 216 19.28 15.80 0.24
N THR A 217 18.61 14.71 0.57
CA THR A 217 18.90 13.90 1.77
C THR A 217 20.31 13.31 1.69
N TYR A 218 20.70 12.81 0.52
CA TYR A 218 22.04 12.27 0.30
C TYR A 218 23.12 13.34 0.51
N THR A 219 22.89 14.56 0.02
CA THR A 219 23.82 15.69 0.20
C THR A 219 23.89 16.12 1.67
N LEU A 220 22.74 16.27 2.34
CA LEU A 220 22.66 16.68 3.76
C LEU A 220 23.31 15.66 4.70
N THR A 221 23.30 14.38 4.34
CA THR A 221 23.94 13.31 5.11
C THR A 221 25.40 13.07 4.70
N ALA A 222 26.00 13.97 3.92
CA ALA A 222 27.37 13.84 3.40
C ALA A 222 27.61 12.50 2.67
N GLY A 223 26.60 12.02 1.93
CA GLY A 223 26.65 10.77 1.19
C GLY A 223 26.50 9.51 2.06
N LEU A 224 26.05 9.61 3.31
CA LEU A 224 25.84 8.43 4.16
C LEU A 224 24.54 7.70 3.82
N VAL A 225 23.42 8.42 3.66
CA VAL A 225 22.09 7.84 3.45
C VAL A 225 21.30 8.66 2.42
N SER A 226 20.80 8.00 1.38
CA SER A 226 19.93 8.64 0.39
C SER A 226 18.48 8.70 0.85
N GLY A 227 17.70 9.63 0.30
CA GLY A 227 16.27 9.70 0.61
C GLY A 227 15.52 8.46 0.12
N HIS A 228 16.00 7.81 -0.95
CA HIS A 228 15.46 6.55 -1.45
C HIS A 228 15.75 5.37 -0.51
N THR A 229 16.94 5.34 0.11
CA THR A 229 17.23 4.37 1.20
C THR A 229 16.28 4.58 2.36
N LEU A 230 16.09 5.83 2.79
CA LEU A 230 15.17 6.17 3.88
C LEU A 230 13.70 5.85 3.54
N LYS A 231 13.27 6.08 2.30
CA LYS A 231 11.96 5.69 1.77
C LYS A 231 11.70 4.20 2.02
N HIS A 232 12.63 3.30 1.66
CA HIS A 232 12.43 1.86 1.87
C HIS A 232 12.29 1.51 3.36
N LEU A 233 13.13 2.09 4.22
CA LEU A 233 13.07 1.84 5.66
C LEU A 233 11.76 2.33 6.28
N LEU A 234 11.30 3.53 5.90
CA LEU A 234 10.04 4.11 6.37
C LEU A 234 8.82 3.32 5.87
N ALA A 235 8.78 2.98 4.57
CA ALA A 235 7.70 2.20 4.00
C ALA A 235 7.67 0.75 4.53
N GLY A 236 8.83 0.13 4.73
CA GLY A 236 8.93 -1.17 5.42
C GLY A 236 8.45 -1.09 6.87
N SER A 237 8.76 0.00 7.57
CA SER A 237 8.27 0.26 8.93
C SER A 237 6.74 0.46 8.96
N ALA A 238 6.16 1.06 7.91
CA ALA A 238 4.71 1.16 7.77
C ALA A 238 4.05 -0.23 7.68
N VAL A 239 4.65 -1.17 6.93
CA VAL A 239 4.20 -2.56 6.90
C VAL A 239 4.37 -3.22 8.27
N PHE A 240 5.49 -2.95 8.96
CA PHE A 240 5.69 -3.45 10.31
C PHE A 240 4.58 -2.99 11.27
N CYS A 241 4.11 -1.74 11.16
CA CYS A 241 2.94 -1.27 11.93
C CYS A 241 1.69 -2.11 11.63
N ILE A 242 1.40 -2.42 10.35
CA ILE A 242 0.27 -3.28 9.98
C ILE A 242 0.45 -4.69 10.56
N TYR A 243 1.66 -5.26 10.47
CA TYR A 243 1.95 -6.55 11.09
C TYR A 243 1.69 -6.55 12.60
N ARG A 244 2.20 -5.54 13.32
CA ARG A 244 1.99 -5.38 14.77
C ARG A 244 0.52 -5.17 15.14
N MET A 245 -0.22 -4.42 14.32
CA MET A 245 -1.66 -4.28 14.47
C MET A 245 -2.34 -5.65 14.47
N LEU A 246 -2.05 -6.50 13.48
CA LEU A 246 -2.67 -7.82 13.38
C LEU A 246 -2.32 -8.71 14.57
N GLN A 247 -1.08 -8.68 15.04
CA GLN A 247 -0.67 -9.47 16.21
C GLN A 247 -1.36 -9.05 17.50
N GLN A 248 -1.61 -7.75 17.68
CA GLN A 248 -2.13 -7.20 18.94
C GLN A 248 -3.64 -7.03 18.95
N ARG A 249 -4.27 -6.97 17.77
CA ARG A 249 -5.70 -6.71 17.68
C ARG A 249 -6.52 -7.86 18.24
N ARG A 250 -7.53 -7.48 18.99
CA ARG A 250 -8.67 -8.30 19.40
C ARG A 250 -9.95 -7.73 18.81
N GLN A 251 -10.97 -8.57 18.67
CA GLN A 251 -12.32 -8.09 18.34
C GLN A 251 -12.74 -7.04 19.37
N SER A 252 -13.31 -5.93 18.90
CA SER A 252 -13.80 -4.89 19.80
C SER A 252 -15.03 -5.39 20.54
N LEU A 253 -15.11 -5.11 21.84
CA LEU A 253 -16.29 -5.43 22.67
C LEU A 253 -17.48 -4.51 22.36
N THR A 254 -17.25 -3.40 21.64
CA THR A 254 -18.31 -2.55 21.14
C THR A 254 -19.00 -3.24 19.96
N PRO A 255 -20.31 -3.55 20.04
CA PRO A 255 -20.99 -4.26 18.97
C PRO A 255 -20.96 -3.45 17.68
N VAL A 256 -20.35 -4.00 16.62
CA VAL A 256 -20.54 -3.54 15.26
C VAL A 256 -21.97 -3.91 14.89
N ALA A 257 -22.85 -2.93 14.78
CA ALA A 257 -24.21 -3.19 14.32
C ALA A 257 -24.13 -3.51 12.83
N SER A 258 -24.27 -4.80 12.51
CA SER A 258 -24.30 -5.31 11.15
C SER A 258 -25.60 -4.90 10.45
N SER A 259 -25.52 -4.27 9.27
CA SER A 259 -26.68 -4.19 8.38
C SER A 259 -26.84 -5.52 7.64
N GLN A 260 -27.88 -6.30 7.93
CA GLN A 260 -28.32 -7.38 7.03
C GLN A 260 -29.21 -6.79 5.93
#